data_AF-A0A971EFA4-F1
#
_entry.id   AF-A0A971EFA4-F1
#
_cell.length_a   1.000
_cell.length_b   1.000
_cell.length_c   1.000
_cell.angle_alpha   90.00
_cell.angle_beta   90.00
_cell.angle_gamma   90.00
#
_symmetry.space_group_name_H-M   'P 1'
#
loop_
_entity.id
_entity.type
_entity.pdbx_description
1 polymer ?
#
loop_
_entity_poly.entity_id
_entity_poly.type
_entity_poly.pdbx_seq_one_letter_code
_entity_poly.pdbx_strand_id
1 'polypeptide(L)'
;MTNFLPAGTINETILEIQAKSSELQKELAQQNLYNVKKGLQEIEEMAVELAMFLEKLSCQPLIYTGPGTTEEVIRRLEWALAFSEEIDPIEYFQYMEQVRKNAK
;
A
#
# COMPACT_ATOMS: atom_id res chain seq x y z
N MET A 1 -2.75 14.92 -19.94
CA MET A 1 -3.01 15.25 -18.53
C MET A 1 -3.21 13.94 -17.81
N THR A 2 -2.20 13.51 -17.06
CA THR A 2 -2.13 12.17 -16.48
C THR A 2 -3.05 12.07 -15.26
N ASN A 3 -4.14 11.33 -15.42
CA ASN A 3 -5.12 10.98 -14.39
C ASN A 3 -4.57 9.90 -13.44
N PHE A 4 -3.33 10.05 -12.95
CA PHE A 4 -2.83 9.21 -11.87
C PHE A 4 -3.14 9.91 -10.56
N LEU A 5 -3.53 9.13 -9.55
CA LEU A 5 -3.69 9.60 -8.18
C LEU A 5 -2.45 10.40 -7.72
N PRO A 6 -2.56 11.12 -6.60
CA PRO A 6 -1.40 11.66 -5.87
C PRO A 6 -0.50 10.55 -5.28
N ALA A 7 -0.24 9.49 -6.04
CA ALA A 7 0.68 8.40 -5.76
C ALA A 7 2.12 8.91 -5.57
N GLY A 8 2.48 10.02 -6.22
CA GLY A 8 3.75 10.72 -5.96
C GLY A 8 3.85 11.14 -4.50
N THR A 9 2.87 11.92 -4.02
CA THR A 9 2.81 12.39 -2.64
C THR A 9 2.76 11.23 -1.64
N ILE A 10 1.93 10.22 -1.89
CA ILE A 10 1.85 9.04 -1.00
C ILE A 10 3.20 8.32 -0.92
N ASN A 11 3.85 8.07 -2.06
CA ASN A 11 5.14 7.39 -2.10
C ASN A 11 6.24 8.22 -1.45
N GLU A 12 6.27 9.53 -1.69
CA GLU A 12 7.22 10.45 -1.06
C GLU A 12 7.07 10.42 0.47
N THR A 13 5.86 10.58 1.00
CA THR A 13 5.61 10.53 2.44
C THR A 13 5.99 9.17 3.06
N ILE A 14 5.70 8.06 2.37
CA ILE A 14 6.11 6.72 2.84
C ILE A 14 7.64 6.58 2.88
N LEU A 15 8.33 7.08 1.84
CA LEU A 15 9.80 7.05 1.78
C LEU A 15 10.42 7.94 2.87
N GLU A 16 9.82 9.09 3.16
CA GLU A 16 10.25 9.98 4.24
C GLU A 16 10.09 9.32 5.62
N ILE A 17 8.94 8.67 5.88
CA ILE A 17 8.70 7.89 7.10
C ILE A 17 9.77 6.78 7.23
N GLN A 18 10.06 6.06 6.15
CA GLN A 18 11.04 4.96 6.13
C GLN A 18 12.47 5.46 6.35
N ALA A 19 12.86 6.57 5.72
CA ALA A 19 14.16 7.20 5.90
C ALA A 19 14.34 7.65 7.36
N LYS A 20 13.32 8.28 7.93
CA LYS A 20 13.34 8.77 9.31
C LYS A 20 13.38 7.63 10.32
N SER A 21 12.61 6.57 10.09
CA SER A 21 12.69 5.35 10.91
C SER A 21 14.11 4.77 10.93
N SER A 22 14.77 4.74 9.77
CA SER A 22 16.15 4.27 9.64
C SER A 22 17.16 5.19 10.34
N GLU A 23 16.93 6.49 10.34
CA GLU A 23 17.74 7.46 11.09
C GLU A 23 17.57 7.26 12.61
N LEU A 24 16.35 7.06 13.09
CA LEU A 24 16.09 6.81 14.51
C LEU A 24 16.72 5.52 15.01
N GLN A 25 16.85 4.48 14.17
CA GLN A 25 17.62 3.29 14.53
C GLN A 25 19.10 3.61 14.81
N LYS A 26 19.70 4.55 14.07
CA LYS A 26 21.08 5.01 14.31
C LYS A 26 21.17 5.84 15.58
N GLU A 27 20.23 6.77 15.79
CA GLU A 27 20.14 7.56 17.02
C GLU A 27 19.95 6.68 18.27
N LEU A 28 19.16 5.60 18.15
CA LEU A 28 18.96 4.62 19.21
C LEU A 28 20.24 3.84 19.51
N ALA A 29 20.99 3.43 18.48
CA ALA A 29 22.29 2.78 18.64
C ALA A 29 23.32 3.70 19.33
N GLN A 30 23.20 5.01 19.15
CA GLN A 30 24.01 6.04 19.82
C GLN A 30 23.46 6.45 21.20
N GLN A 31 22.40 5.79 21.68
CA GLN A 31 21.70 6.09 22.94
C GLN A 31 21.15 7.54 23.02
N ASN A 32 20.88 8.17 21.88
CA ASN A 32 20.32 9.52 21.83
C ASN A 32 18.79 9.48 21.98
N LEU A 33 18.32 9.14 23.18
CA LEU A 33 16.91 8.90 23.47
C LEU A 33 16.02 10.14 23.25
N TYR A 34 16.58 11.35 23.39
CA TYR A 34 15.84 12.58 23.13
C TYR A 34 15.45 12.70 21.65
N ASN A 35 16.41 12.53 20.74
CA ASN A 35 16.17 12.56 19.30
C ASN A 35 15.28 11.40 18.85
N VAL A 36 15.44 10.21 19.46
CA VAL A 36 14.56 9.07 19.20
C VAL A 36 13.11 9.41 19.53
N LYS A 37 12.85 9.93 20.74
CA LYS A 37 11.48 10.28 21.17
C LYS A 37 10.86 11.36 20.28
N LYS A 38 11.64 12.40 19.95
CA LYS A 38 11.18 13.47 19.07
C LYS A 38 10.87 12.95 17.67
N GLY A 39 11.76 12.15 17.08
CA GLY A 39 11.56 11.62 15.74
C GLY A 39 10.42 10.61 15.65
N LEU A 40 10.14 9.85 16.72
CA LEU A 40 8.96 8.98 16.78
C LEU A 40 7.66 9.78 16.69
N GLN A 41 7.59 10.92 17.40
CA GLN A 41 6.44 11.82 17.32
C GLN A 41 6.28 12.40 15.90
N GLU A 42 7.37 12.81 15.26
CA GLU A 42 7.34 13.31 13.88
C GLU A 42 6.89 12.23 12.89
N ILE A 43 7.25 10.96 13.09
CA ILE A 43 6.74 9.83 12.28
C ILE A 43 5.23 9.64 12.50
N GLU A 44 4.77 9.72 13.74
CA GLU A 44 3.35 9.60 14.08
C GLU A 44 2.53 10.72 13.40
N GLU A 45 3.00 11.97 13.46
CA GLU A 45 2.37 13.11 12.80
C GLU A 45 2.28 12.89 11.28
N MET A 46 3.37 12.49 10.61
CA MET A 46 3.36 12.19 9.17
C MET A 46 2.41 11.04 8.80
N ALA A 47 2.36 9.99 9.63
CA ALA A 47 1.48 8.85 9.40
C ALA A 47 0.00 9.20 9.54
N VAL A 48 -0.34 10.03 10.54
CA VAL A 48 -1.71 10.54 10.74
C VAL A 48 -2.13 11.44 9.58
N GLU A 49 -1.26 12.35 9.15
CA GLU A 49 -1.53 13.22 8.00
C GLU A 49 -1.78 12.41 6.73
N LEU A 50 -0.95 11.38 6.49
CA LEU A 50 -1.12 10.47 5.35
C LEU A 50 -2.44 9.69 5.45
N ALA A 51 -2.81 9.20 6.63
CA ALA A 51 -4.08 8.51 6.84
C ALA A 51 -5.28 9.42 6.56
N MET A 52 -5.29 10.64 7.12
CA MET A 52 -6.32 11.65 6.85
C MET A 52 -6.40 12.04 5.37
N PHE A 53 -5.26 12.04 4.67
CA PHE A 53 -5.21 12.27 3.24
C PHE A 53 -5.87 11.13 2.45
N LEU A 54 -5.56 9.88 2.81
CA LEU A 54 -6.13 8.70 2.17
C LEU A 54 -7.63 8.59 2.39
N GLU A 55 -8.13 8.95 3.58
CA GLU A 55 -9.57 8.97 3.89
C GLU A 55 -10.37 9.97 3.03
N LYS A 56 -9.73 11.04 2.55
CA LYS A 56 -10.37 12.04 1.68
C LYS A 56 -10.51 11.57 0.23
N LEU A 57 -9.84 10.47 -0.15
CA LEU A 57 -9.95 9.93 -1.49
C LEU A 57 -11.33 9.28 -1.65
N SER A 58 -12.10 9.77 -2.62
CA SER A 58 -13.43 9.23 -2.96
C SER A 58 -13.41 7.80 -3.50
N CYS A 59 -12.23 7.28 -3.81
CA CYS A 59 -11.95 5.92 -4.22
C CYS A 59 -10.61 5.47 -3.63
N GLN A 60 -10.47 4.19 -3.30
CA GLN A 60 -9.18 3.64 -2.88
C GLN A 60 -8.14 3.92 -3.97
N PRO A 61 -6.92 4.35 -3.62
CA PRO A 61 -5.92 4.70 -4.62
C PRO A 61 -5.63 3.48 -5.50
N LEU A 62 -5.86 3.60 -6.81
CA LEU A 62 -5.40 2.68 -7.85
C LEU A 62 -3.93 2.35 -7.59
N ILE A 63 -3.71 1.12 -7.17
CA ILE A 63 -2.40 0.56 -6.89
C ILE A 63 -1.63 0.53 -8.21
N TYR A 64 -0.55 1.31 -8.30
CA TYR A 64 0.40 1.15 -9.40
C TYR A 64 1.10 -0.20 -9.22
N THR A 65 0.79 -1.16 -10.09
CA THR A 65 1.26 -2.55 -9.97
C THR A 65 2.66 -2.80 -10.54
N GLY A 66 3.31 -1.77 -11.09
CA GLY A 66 4.61 -1.84 -11.78
C GLY A 66 4.47 -2.08 -13.30
N PRO A 67 5.59 -2.29 -14.02
CA PRO A 67 5.56 -2.83 -15.38
C PRO A 67 5.12 -4.30 -15.30
N GLY A 68 3.81 -4.52 -15.44
CA GLY A 68 3.20 -5.85 -15.51
C GLY A 68 2.55 -6.08 -16.86
N THR A 69 2.48 -7.34 -17.26
CA THR A 69 1.63 -7.75 -18.39
C THR A 69 0.16 -7.52 -18.06
N THR A 70 -0.69 -7.34 -19.07
CA THR A 70 -2.15 -7.16 -18.89
C THR A 70 -2.75 -8.23 -17.97
N GLU A 71 -2.28 -9.46 -18.08
CA GLU A 71 -2.72 -10.63 -17.31
C GLU A 71 -2.35 -10.53 -15.82
N GLU A 72 -1.22 -9.92 -15.49
CA GLU A 72 -0.83 -9.68 -14.09
C GLU A 72 -1.68 -8.59 -13.46
N VAL A 73 -2.05 -7.57 -14.25
CA VAL A 73 -2.96 -6.52 -13.80
C VAL A 73 -4.37 -7.09 -13.59
N ILE A 74 -4.86 -7.90 -14.53
CA ILE A 74 -6.16 -8.58 -14.42
C ILE A 74 -6.23 -9.42 -13.14
N ARG A 75 -5.24 -10.30 -12.89
CA ARG A 75 -5.23 -11.15 -11.70
C ARG A 75 -5.23 -10.38 -10.38
N ARG A 76 -4.55 -9.24 -10.33
CA ARG A 76 -4.51 -8.40 -9.12
C ARG A 76 -5.83 -7.68 -8.90
N LEU A 77 -6.49 -7.24 -9.98
CA LEU A 77 -7.82 -6.64 -9.92
C LEU A 77 -8.87 -7.68 -9.51
N GLU A 78 -8.82 -8.89 -10.05
CA GLU A 78 -9.65 -10.02 -9.64
C GLU A 78 -9.49 -10.35 -8.16
N TRP A 79 -8.24 -10.38 -7.67
CA TRP A 79 -7.96 -10.55 -6.24
C TRP A 79 -8.55 -9.42 -5.41
N ALA A 80 -8.34 -8.15 -5.79
CA ALA A 80 -8.88 -7.00 -5.05
C ALA A 80 -10.42 -6.97 -5.05
N LEU A 81 -11.06 -7.38 -6.16
CA LEU A 81 -12.51 -7.50 -6.26
C LEU A 81 -13.07 -8.55 -5.30
N ALA A 82 -12.43 -9.72 -5.19
CA ALA A 82 -12.84 -10.76 -4.24
C ALA A 82 -12.81 -10.25 -2.79
N PHE A 83 -11.83 -9.44 -2.42
CA PHE A 83 -11.75 -8.79 -1.10
C PHE A 83 -12.84 -7.73 -0.88
N SER A 84 -13.33 -7.08 -1.93
CA SER A 84 -14.34 -6.02 -1.83
C SER A 84 -15.78 -6.53 -1.80
N GLU A 85 -16.03 -7.73 -2.34
CA GLU A 85 -17.39 -8.27 -2.50
C GLU A 85 -17.81 -9.27 -1.39
N GLU A 86 -17.11 -9.32 -0.24
CA GLU A 86 -17.30 -10.37 0.78
C GLU A 86 -17.16 -11.80 0.22
N ILE A 87 -16.47 -11.97 -0.91
CA ILE A 87 -16.25 -13.27 -1.52
C ILE A 87 -15.04 -13.91 -0.85
N ASP A 88 -15.23 -15.10 -0.26
CA ASP A 88 -14.13 -15.87 0.32
C ASP A 88 -13.06 -16.11 -0.76
N PRO A 89 -11.81 -15.63 -0.57
CA PRO A 89 -10.73 -15.80 -1.55
C PRO A 89 -10.49 -17.26 -1.95
N ILE A 90 -10.83 -18.21 -1.08
CA ILE A 90 -10.72 -19.65 -1.33
C ILE A 90 -11.78 -20.11 -2.35
N GLU A 91 -13.02 -19.63 -2.24
CA GLU A 91 -14.10 -19.98 -3.17
C GLU A 91 -13.82 -19.45 -4.58
N TYR A 92 -13.29 -18.22 -4.69
CA TYR A 92 -12.90 -17.64 -5.97
C TYR A 92 -11.78 -18.45 -6.65
N PHE A 93 -10.78 -18.89 -5.87
CA PHE A 93 -9.67 -19.68 -6.41
C PHE A 93 -10.14 -21.05 -6.92
N GLN A 94 -11.08 -21.69 -6.21
CA GLN A 94 -11.68 -22.96 -6.61
C GLN A 94 -12.52 -22.82 -7.88
N TYR A 95 -13.31 -21.74 -7.99
CA TYR A 95 -14.07 -21.44 -9.22
C TYR A 95 -13.15 -21.31 -10.43
N MET A 96 -12.04 -20.57 -10.31
CA MET A 96 -11.09 -20.38 -11.40
C MET A 96 -10.37 -21.68 -11.82
N GLU A 97 -10.07 -22.57 -10.87
CA GLU A 97 -9.58 -23.92 -11.19
C GLU A 97 -10.60 -24.73 -12.00
N GLN A 98 -11.89 -24.66 -11.64
CA GLN A 98 -12.95 -25.36 -12.34
C GLN A 98 -13.15 -24.82 -13.76
N VAL A 99 -13.15 -23.50 -13.94
CA VAL A 99 -13.23 -22.88 -15.26
C VAL A 99 -12.05 -23.32 -16.15
N ARG A 100 -10.83 -23.36 -15.61
CA ARG A 100 -9.65 -23.85 -16.36
C ARG A 100 -9.72 -25.32 -16.73
N LYS A 101 -10.29 -26.17 -15.87
CA LYS A 101 -10.48 -27.61 -16.16
C LYS A 101 -11.52 -27.84 -17.25
N ASN A 102 -12.57 -27.01 -17.29
CA ASN A 102 -13.65 -27.10 -18.28
C ASN A 102 -13.31 -26.46 -19.64
N ALA A 103 -12.24 -25.67 -19.70
CA ALA A 103 -11.72 -25.07 -20.94
C ALA A 103 -10.68 -25.95 -21.67
N LYS A 104 -10.39 -27.16 -21.16
CA LYS A 104 -9.62 -28.21 -21.83
C LYS A 104 -10.56 -29.28 -22.39
#